data_AF-A0A7J6PF41-F1
#
_entry.id   AF-A0A7J6PF41-F1
#
_cell.length_a   1.000
_cell.length_b   1.000
_cell.length_c   1.000
_cell.angle_alpha   90.00
_cell.angle_beta   90.00
_cell.angle_gamma   90.00
#
_symmetry.space_group_name_H-M   'P 1'
#
loop_
_entity.id
_entity.type
_entity.pdbx_description
1 polymer ?
#
loop_
_entity_poly.entity_id
_entity_poly.type
_entity_poly.pdbx_seq_one_letter_code
_entity_poly.pdbx_strand_id
1 'polypeptide(L)'
;MSPSRLSIPRGYFGLSRLPTVSPNQESLLESLVQQSVIQRLSFTIRPSKEKLGRFISGQLILGGTVNLSEATNYMLPEWPDDPVNHRAIPAVWVTSVDLLDARGSPTTEEATGHRHHRCSFRAALDTGANSMNLPHPGLLEDIERELITKMREKGYTEERIGRLWGRTNKGFVHVRSKALEFLPVLALTLGGGENSILIKIHPKHYCTHIVGGCFILFVQEHMSGYLGTPFFAAYSVHVDYTNNRTVLLEN
;
A
#
# COMPACT_ATOMS: atom_id res chain seq x y z
N MET A 1 -22.90 18.81 -17.32
CA MET A 1 -21.87 17.75 -17.22
C MET A 1 -22.59 16.44 -16.89
N SER A 2 -22.53 15.47 -17.80
CA SER A 2 -23.19 14.18 -17.60
C SER A 2 -22.34 13.31 -16.67
N PRO A 3 -22.88 12.66 -15.63
CA PRO A 3 -22.10 11.77 -14.79
C PRO A 3 -21.66 10.57 -15.63
N SER A 4 -20.35 10.43 -15.84
CA SER A 4 -19.77 9.24 -16.48
C SER A 4 -20.25 8.03 -15.69
N ARG A 5 -21.09 7.19 -16.30
CA ARG A 5 -21.48 5.90 -15.74
C ARG A 5 -20.19 5.10 -15.53
N LEU A 6 -19.79 4.93 -14.28
CA LEU A 6 -18.73 3.99 -13.91
C LEU A 6 -19.19 2.61 -14.39
N SER A 7 -18.57 2.10 -15.44
CA SER A 7 -18.82 0.75 -15.92
C SER A 7 -18.41 -0.22 -14.81
N ILE A 8 -19.35 -1.04 -14.36
CA ILE A 8 -19.05 -2.15 -13.44
C ILE A 8 -18.06 -3.08 -14.16
N PRO A 9 -16.93 -3.45 -13.54
CA PRO A 9 -15.99 -4.41 -14.13
C PRO A 9 -16.71 -5.71 -14.47
N ARG A 10 -16.54 -6.22 -15.70
CA ARG A 10 -17.18 -7.47 -16.17
C ARG A 10 -16.40 -8.73 -15.81
N GLY A 11 -15.26 -8.59 -15.15
CA GLY A 11 -14.38 -9.69 -14.75
C GLY A 11 -13.11 -9.20 -14.10
N TYR A 12 -12.28 -10.15 -13.68
CA TYR A 12 -10.96 -9.94 -13.13
C TYR A 12 -9.94 -10.69 -13.99
N PHE A 13 -8.72 -10.15 -14.08
CA PHE A 13 -7.59 -10.87 -14.65
C PHE A 13 -6.46 -10.90 -13.61
N GLY A 14 -5.92 -12.08 -13.35
CA GLY A 14 -4.81 -12.26 -12.41
C GLY A 14 -3.47 -11.99 -13.09
N LEU A 15 -2.61 -11.20 -12.43
CA LEU A 15 -1.22 -10.96 -12.85
C LEU A 15 -0.21 -11.85 -12.10
N SER A 16 -0.64 -12.50 -11.02
CA SER A 16 0.18 -13.46 -10.28
C SER A 16 0.42 -14.72 -11.10
N ARG A 17 1.55 -15.39 -10.86
CA ARG A 17 1.70 -16.77 -11.33
C ARG A 17 0.72 -17.66 -10.60
N LEU A 18 0.44 -18.82 -11.18
CA LEU A 18 -0.36 -19.83 -10.51
C LEU A 18 0.52 -20.64 -9.53
N PRO A 19 0.00 -21.00 -8.35
CA PRO A 19 0.70 -21.91 -7.45
C PRO A 19 0.99 -23.25 -8.15
N THR A 20 2.10 -23.89 -7.78
CA THR A 20 2.55 -25.19 -8.35
C THR A 20 1.54 -26.32 -8.19
N VAL A 21 0.56 -26.19 -7.29
CA VAL A 21 -0.52 -27.16 -7.07
C VAL A 21 -1.57 -27.22 -8.19
N SER A 22 -1.49 -26.39 -9.23
CA SER A 22 -2.38 -26.44 -10.40
C SER A 22 -1.58 -26.45 -11.71
N PRO A 23 -0.84 -27.55 -12.01
CA PRO A 23 0.13 -27.60 -13.10
C PRO A 23 -0.48 -27.49 -14.52
N ASN A 24 -1.80 -27.68 -14.64
CA ASN A 24 -2.50 -27.64 -15.93
C ASN A 24 -3.14 -26.27 -16.23
N GLN A 25 -2.93 -25.28 -15.37
CA GLN A 25 -3.40 -23.92 -15.59
C GLN A 25 -2.20 -23.00 -15.80
N GLU A 26 -2.36 -22.04 -16.70
CA GLU A 26 -1.35 -21.03 -17.01
C GLU A 26 -1.88 -19.65 -16.61
N SER A 27 -1.03 -18.81 -16.00
CA SER A 27 -1.39 -17.42 -15.75
C SER A 27 -1.43 -16.62 -17.06
N LEU A 28 -2.14 -15.50 -17.08
CA LEU A 28 -2.18 -14.62 -18.26
C LEU A 28 -0.76 -14.23 -18.73
N LEU A 29 0.12 -13.87 -17.80
CA LEU A 29 1.48 -13.47 -18.13
C LEU A 29 2.31 -14.61 -18.73
N GLU A 30 2.18 -15.83 -18.19
CA GLU A 30 2.85 -17.01 -18.73
C GLU A 30 2.38 -17.28 -20.17
N SER A 31 1.07 -17.19 -20.40
CA SER A 31 0.49 -17.41 -21.74
C SER A 31 0.97 -16.37 -22.76
N LEU A 32 1.06 -15.10 -22.36
CA LEU A 32 1.60 -14.04 -23.21
C LEU A 32 3.09 -14.27 -23.54
N VAL A 33 3.87 -14.85 -22.62
CA VAL A 33 5.27 -15.23 -22.88
C VAL A 33 5.33 -16.42 -23.84
N GLN A 34 4.56 -17.49 -23.59
CA GLN A 34 4.52 -18.66 -24.48
C GLN A 34 4.13 -18.29 -25.92
N GLN A 35 3.17 -17.37 -26.07
CA GLN A 35 2.72 -16.89 -27.37
C GLN A 35 3.64 -15.83 -27.98
N SER A 36 4.80 -15.53 -27.35
CA SER A 36 5.76 -14.53 -27.80
C SER A 36 5.19 -13.11 -27.94
N VAL A 37 4.10 -12.80 -27.24
CA VAL A 37 3.50 -11.45 -27.20
C VAL A 37 4.35 -10.53 -26.33
N ILE A 38 4.87 -11.05 -25.23
CA ILE A 38 5.87 -10.39 -24.38
C ILE A 38 7.08 -11.30 -24.21
N GLN A 39 8.26 -10.71 -24.01
CA GLN A 39 9.51 -11.47 -23.91
C GLN A 39 9.89 -11.82 -22.47
N ARG A 40 9.20 -11.24 -21.48
CA ARG A 40 9.59 -11.33 -20.07
C ARG A 40 8.38 -11.54 -19.18
N LEU A 41 8.52 -12.42 -18.20
CA LEU A 41 7.48 -12.69 -17.20
C LEU A 41 7.48 -11.60 -16.13
N SER A 42 6.93 -10.44 -16.46
CA SER A 42 6.97 -9.26 -15.60
C SER A 42 5.82 -8.30 -15.89
N PHE A 43 5.53 -7.43 -14.93
CA PHE A 43 4.61 -6.31 -15.12
C PHE A 43 5.04 -5.09 -14.32
N THR A 44 4.59 -3.91 -14.74
CA THR A 44 4.79 -2.64 -14.03
C THR A 44 3.46 -1.93 -13.88
N ILE A 45 3.18 -1.44 -12.68
CA ILE A 45 2.05 -0.58 -12.37
C ILE A 45 2.59 0.80 -12.08
N ARG A 46 2.18 1.77 -12.89
CA ARG A 46 2.52 3.18 -12.72
C ARG A 46 1.24 3.96 -12.47
N PRO A 47 0.96 4.39 -11.23
CA PRO A 47 -0.26 5.13 -10.96
C PRO A 47 -0.23 6.51 -11.65
N SER A 48 -1.41 7.03 -11.97
CA SER A 48 -1.60 8.40 -12.43
C SER A 48 -1.42 9.38 -11.27
N LYS A 49 -0.85 10.56 -11.56
CA LYS A 49 -0.73 11.65 -10.59
C LYS A 49 -2.05 12.40 -10.36
N GLU A 50 -3.05 12.22 -11.24
CA GLU A 50 -4.17 13.16 -11.35
C GLU A 50 -5.39 12.86 -10.48
N LYS A 51 -5.51 11.68 -9.86
CA LYS A 51 -6.59 11.41 -8.89
C LYS A 51 -6.38 10.14 -8.08
N LEU A 52 -6.41 10.30 -6.76
CA LEU A 52 -6.59 9.21 -5.81
C LEU A 52 -8.08 8.84 -5.74
N GLY A 53 -8.39 7.60 -6.12
CA GLY A 53 -9.71 7.02 -5.97
C GLY A 53 -9.64 5.72 -5.16
N ARG A 54 -10.77 5.03 -5.06
CA ARG A 54 -10.83 3.71 -4.40
C ARG A 54 -10.03 2.63 -5.13
N PHE A 55 -9.63 2.88 -6.37
CA PHE A 55 -8.93 1.96 -7.24
C PHE A 55 -7.67 2.62 -7.79
N ILE A 56 -6.67 1.80 -8.07
CA ILE A 56 -5.47 2.22 -8.79
C ILE A 56 -5.89 2.68 -10.18
N SER A 57 -5.52 3.91 -10.55
CA SER A 57 -5.65 4.44 -11.91
C SER A 57 -4.25 4.72 -12.44
N GLY A 58 -3.99 4.44 -13.71
CA GLY A 58 -2.65 4.60 -14.28
C GLY A 58 -2.37 3.66 -15.44
N GLN A 59 -1.11 3.30 -15.61
CA GLN A 59 -0.63 2.42 -16.66
C GLN A 59 -0.26 1.05 -16.10
N LEU A 60 -0.64 0.00 -16.82
CA LEU A 60 -0.13 -1.35 -16.68
C LEU A 60 0.75 -1.66 -17.89
N ILE A 61 2.02 -1.98 -17.63
CA ILE A 61 3.00 -2.34 -18.66
C ILE A 61 3.35 -3.81 -18.48
N LEU A 62 3.19 -4.63 -19.51
CA LEU A 62 3.49 -6.06 -19.46
C LEU A 62 4.83 -6.34 -20.16
N GLY A 63 5.65 -7.21 -19.58
CA GLY A 63 6.93 -7.62 -20.17
C GLY A 63 8.04 -6.57 -20.18
N GLY A 64 7.85 -5.46 -19.46
CA GLY A 64 8.84 -4.39 -19.38
C GLY A 64 10.10 -4.79 -18.61
N THR A 65 11.16 -3.99 -18.74
CA THR A 65 12.39 -4.13 -17.96
C THR A 65 12.64 -2.86 -17.15
N VAL A 66 13.32 -3.02 -16.02
CA VAL A 66 13.85 -1.90 -15.24
C VAL A 66 15.36 -1.91 -15.37
N ASN A 67 15.91 -0.79 -15.85
CA ASN A 67 17.35 -0.58 -15.92
C ASN A 67 17.87 -0.08 -14.58
N LEU A 68 18.37 -0.99 -13.75
CA LEU A 68 18.85 -0.66 -12.40
C LEU A 68 20.15 0.14 -12.40
N SER A 69 20.94 0.11 -13.49
CA SER A 69 22.21 0.84 -13.54
C SER A 69 22.04 2.35 -13.74
N GLU A 70 20.86 2.80 -14.15
CA GLU A 70 20.60 4.20 -14.52
C GLU A 70 19.87 5.00 -13.44
N ALA A 71 19.49 4.39 -12.32
CA ALA A 71 18.58 5.03 -11.38
C ALA A 71 18.94 4.75 -9.91
N THR A 72 19.35 5.82 -9.23
CA THR A 72 19.64 5.87 -7.79
C THR A 72 18.40 5.78 -6.90
N ASN A 73 17.21 5.91 -7.49
CA ASN A 73 15.96 6.08 -6.74
C ASN A 73 15.13 4.78 -6.66
N TYR A 74 15.64 3.68 -7.19
CA TYR A 74 14.96 2.40 -7.09
C TYR A 74 15.19 1.76 -5.73
N MET A 75 14.10 1.23 -5.18
CA MET A 75 14.09 0.44 -3.97
C MET A 75 13.81 -1.01 -4.33
N LEU A 76 14.63 -1.94 -3.83
CA LEU A 76 14.56 -3.36 -4.15
C LEU A 76 14.23 -4.16 -2.89
N PRO A 77 12.96 -4.20 -2.44
CA PRO A 77 12.59 -4.97 -1.28
C PRO A 77 12.82 -6.47 -1.55
N GLU A 78 13.20 -7.18 -0.49
CA GLU A 78 13.35 -8.64 -0.54
C GLU A 78 12.02 -9.31 -0.89
N TRP A 79 12.06 -10.24 -1.86
CA TRP A 79 10.91 -11.08 -2.19
C TRP A 79 10.90 -12.30 -1.27
N PRO A 80 9.92 -12.43 -0.36
CA PRO A 80 9.87 -13.52 0.59
C PRO A 80 9.67 -14.86 -0.13
N ASP A 81 10.42 -15.87 0.30
CA ASP A 81 10.12 -17.24 -0.06
C ASP A 81 8.82 -17.68 0.62
N ASP A 82 7.87 -18.15 -0.19
CA ASP A 82 6.63 -18.78 0.26
C ASP A 82 6.75 -20.28 -0.02
N PRO A 83 6.85 -21.15 1.00
CA PRO A 83 7.03 -22.58 0.79
C PRO A 83 5.79 -23.25 0.18
N VAL A 84 4.62 -22.60 0.23
CA VAL A 84 3.36 -23.14 -0.30
C VAL A 84 3.12 -22.64 -1.72
N ASN A 85 3.36 -21.35 -1.97
CA ASN A 85 3.05 -20.72 -3.26
C ASN A 85 4.30 -20.42 -4.11
N HIS A 86 5.51 -20.75 -3.67
CA HIS A 86 6.78 -20.61 -4.41
C HIS A 86 6.90 -19.31 -5.24
N ARG A 87 6.84 -18.16 -4.56
CA ARG A 87 6.91 -16.80 -5.17
C ARG A 87 5.84 -16.50 -6.24
N ALA A 88 4.77 -17.31 -6.34
CA ALA A 88 3.72 -17.08 -7.32
C ALA A 88 2.96 -15.77 -7.07
N ILE A 89 2.78 -15.42 -5.80
CA ILE A 89 2.17 -14.17 -5.35
C ILE A 89 3.30 -13.19 -5.00
N PRO A 90 3.34 -12.01 -5.64
CA PRO A 90 4.33 -11.00 -5.34
C PRO A 90 4.10 -10.48 -3.93
N ALA A 91 5.17 -10.38 -3.15
CA ALA A 91 5.10 -10.02 -1.75
C ALA A 91 6.39 -9.32 -1.32
N VAL A 92 6.34 -8.69 -0.16
CA VAL A 92 7.49 -8.10 0.53
C VAL A 92 7.42 -8.47 2.01
N TRP A 93 8.59 -8.55 2.67
CA TRP A 93 8.63 -8.54 4.12
C TRP A 93 8.42 -7.12 4.63
N VAL A 94 7.54 -6.94 5.60
CA VAL A 94 7.43 -5.72 6.41
C VAL A 94 7.95 -6.06 7.79
N THR A 95 8.93 -5.30 8.29
CA THR A 95 9.61 -5.54 9.57
C THR A 95 9.34 -4.48 10.64
N SER A 96 8.89 -3.30 10.23
CA SER A 96 8.29 -2.31 11.14
C SER A 96 7.21 -1.49 10.46
N VAL A 97 6.31 -0.95 11.28
CA VAL A 97 5.36 0.10 10.91
C VAL A 97 5.50 1.22 11.93
N ASP A 98 5.89 2.41 11.49
CA ASP A 98 6.11 3.56 12.35
C ASP A 98 5.15 4.69 11.96
N LEU A 99 4.66 5.43 12.96
CA LEU A 99 3.84 6.63 12.75
C LEU A 99 4.74 7.86 12.83
N LEU A 100 4.96 8.51 11.68
CA LEU A 100 5.70 9.77 11.60
C LEU A 100 4.74 10.96 11.56
N ASP A 101 5.23 12.17 11.80
CA ASP A 101 4.43 13.37 11.55
C ASP A 101 4.05 13.55 10.07
N ALA A 102 3.09 14.45 9.82
CA ALA A 102 2.63 14.76 8.47
C ALA A 102 3.75 15.31 7.55
N ARG A 103 4.86 15.79 8.13
CA ARG A 103 6.05 16.27 7.40
C ARG A 103 7.05 15.14 7.13
N GLY A 104 6.80 13.93 7.61
CA GLY A 104 7.67 12.77 7.47
C GLY A 104 8.99 12.91 8.22
N SER A 105 9.06 13.82 9.20
CA SER A 105 10.20 13.95 10.11
C SER A 105 10.02 12.97 11.27
N PRO A 106 11.12 12.43 11.83
CA PRO A 106 11.07 11.84 13.16
C PRO A 106 10.59 12.96 14.08
N THR A 107 9.41 12.77 14.61
CA THR A 107 8.92 13.50 15.76
C THR A 107 9.98 13.33 16.85
N THR A 108 10.56 14.45 17.27
CA THR A 108 11.76 14.52 18.12
C THR A 108 11.65 13.58 19.33
N GLU A 109 12.64 12.70 19.47
CA GLU A 109 12.70 11.61 20.48
C GLU A 109 12.51 12.08 21.93
N GLU A 110 12.74 13.36 22.23
CA GLU A 110 12.69 13.87 23.60
C GLU A 110 11.29 14.30 24.07
N ALA A 111 10.25 14.29 23.22
CA ALA A 111 8.93 14.83 23.61
C ALA A 111 7.82 13.79 23.83
N THR A 112 7.72 12.69 23.06
CA THR A 112 6.65 11.69 23.28
C THR A 112 7.02 10.35 22.64
N GLY A 113 6.94 9.25 23.39
CA GLY A 113 7.32 7.91 22.93
C GLY A 113 6.70 7.47 21.60
N HIS A 114 7.46 7.63 20.51
CA HIS A 114 7.17 7.00 19.23
C HIS A 114 7.14 5.50 19.42
N ARG A 115 5.95 4.94 19.23
CA ARG A 115 5.75 3.51 19.26
C ARG A 115 6.35 2.94 17.99
N HIS A 116 7.60 2.52 18.10
CA HIS A 116 8.21 1.67 17.10
C HIS A 116 7.52 0.32 17.14
N HIS A 117 6.70 0.05 16.14
CA HIS A 117 6.04 -1.23 16.04
C HIS A 117 6.93 -2.20 15.27
N ARG A 118 7.75 -2.94 16.02
CA ARG A 118 8.46 -4.09 15.45
C ARG A 118 7.44 -5.18 15.15
N CYS A 119 7.15 -5.37 13.87
CA CYS A 119 6.25 -6.42 13.39
C CYS A 119 6.87 -7.04 12.15
N SER A 120 7.12 -8.34 12.17
CA SER A 120 7.62 -9.05 10.98
C SER A 120 6.49 -9.86 10.37
N PHE A 121 6.05 -9.46 9.18
CA PHE A 121 5.03 -10.18 8.45
C PHE A 121 5.25 -10.09 6.94
N ARG A 122 4.83 -11.14 6.24
CA ARG A 122 4.77 -11.15 4.78
C ARG A 122 3.54 -10.37 4.34
N ALA A 123 3.73 -9.37 3.48
CA ALA A 123 2.65 -8.60 2.88
C ALA A 123 2.55 -8.90 1.39
N ALA A 124 1.41 -9.42 0.94
CA ALA A 124 1.14 -9.60 -0.49
C ALA A 124 0.94 -8.24 -1.17
N LEU A 125 1.46 -8.07 -2.39
CA LEU A 125 1.20 -6.90 -3.22
C LEU A 125 -0.08 -7.16 -4.02
N ASP A 126 -1.20 -6.55 -3.60
CA ASP A 126 -2.53 -6.89 -4.11
C ASP A 126 -3.21 -5.70 -4.79
N THR A 127 -3.22 -5.70 -6.11
CA THR A 127 -3.82 -4.62 -6.91
C THR A 127 -5.35 -4.65 -6.90
N GLY A 128 -5.95 -5.79 -6.52
CA GLY A 128 -7.40 -5.93 -6.34
C GLY A 128 -7.88 -5.43 -4.98
N ALA A 129 -6.96 -5.21 -4.04
CA ALA A 129 -7.28 -4.68 -2.73
C ALA A 129 -7.35 -3.15 -2.72
N ASN A 130 -8.44 -2.62 -2.18
CA ASN A 130 -8.64 -1.17 -2.04
C ASN A 130 -7.96 -0.59 -0.78
N SER A 131 -7.52 -1.45 0.13
CA SER A 131 -6.87 -1.08 1.41
C SER A 131 -5.46 -1.65 1.54
N MET A 132 -4.76 -1.20 2.57
CA MET A 132 -3.64 -1.94 3.15
C MET A 132 -4.09 -2.60 4.44
N ASN A 133 -3.77 -3.88 4.57
CA ASN A 133 -3.99 -4.62 5.80
C ASN A 133 -2.64 -4.85 6.47
N LEU A 134 -2.49 -4.26 7.65
CA LEU A 134 -1.29 -4.33 8.46
C LEU A 134 -1.66 -5.14 9.71
N PRO A 135 -1.14 -6.38 9.89
CA PRO A 135 -1.44 -7.25 11.01
C PRO A 135 -0.72 -6.75 12.27
N HIS A 136 -1.09 -5.55 12.71
CA HIS A 136 -0.53 -4.89 13.86
C HIS A 136 -1.65 -4.56 14.86
N PRO A 137 -1.76 -5.32 15.96
CA PRO A 137 -2.72 -5.03 17.02
C PRO A 137 -2.57 -3.62 17.58
N GLY A 138 -3.63 -2.80 17.51
CA GLY A 138 -3.62 -1.46 18.09
C GLY A 138 -3.18 -0.34 17.14
N LEU A 139 -2.91 -0.65 15.86
CA LEU A 139 -2.43 0.36 14.90
C LEU A 139 -3.46 1.47 14.69
N LEU A 140 -4.74 1.11 14.59
CA LEU A 140 -5.81 2.09 14.37
C LEU A 140 -6.01 2.97 15.61
N GLU A 141 -5.91 2.39 16.81
CA GLU A 141 -5.95 3.11 18.08
C GLU A 141 -4.77 4.06 18.24
N ASP A 142 -3.59 3.70 17.74
CA ASP A 142 -2.40 4.56 17.78
C ASP A 142 -2.47 5.69 16.76
N ILE A 143 -3.03 5.44 15.56
CA ILE A 143 -3.38 6.51 14.61
C ILE A 143 -4.41 7.46 15.24
N GLU A 144 -5.45 6.94 15.92
CA GLU A 144 -6.45 7.77 16.60
C GLU A 144 -5.81 8.65 17.67
N ARG A 145 -4.98 8.06 18.52
CA ARG A 145 -4.30 8.74 19.63
C ARG A 145 -3.39 9.86 19.11
N GLU A 146 -2.61 9.58 18.08
CA GLU A 146 -1.70 10.55 17.48
C GLU A 146 -2.48 11.72 16.87
N LEU A 147 -3.56 11.41 16.17
CA LEU A 147 -4.45 12.41 15.58
C LEU A 147 -5.07 13.32 16.66
N ILE A 148 -5.63 12.73 17.72
CA ILE A 148 -6.26 13.48 18.82
C ILE A 148 -5.23 14.39 19.51
N THR A 149 -4.04 13.87 19.79
CA THR A 149 -2.95 14.62 20.43
C THR A 149 -2.59 15.87 19.62
N LYS A 150 -2.28 15.69 18.33
CA LYS A 150 -1.91 16.79 17.42
C LYS A 150 -3.01 17.82 17.24
N MET A 151 -4.27 17.38 17.16
CA MET A 151 -5.38 18.32 17.04
C MET A 151 -5.60 19.11 18.34
N ARG A 152 -5.45 18.49 19.52
CA ARG A 152 -5.51 19.20 20.80
C ARG A 152 -4.41 20.25 20.93
N GLU A 153 -3.19 19.92 20.51
CA GLU A 153 -2.06 20.88 20.46
C GLU A 153 -2.33 22.09 19.58
N LYS A 154 -3.20 21.96 18.56
CA LYS A 154 -3.67 23.08 17.72
C LYS A 154 -4.94 23.77 18.25
N GLY A 155 -5.39 23.44 19.45
CA GLY A 155 -6.56 24.08 20.08
C GLY A 155 -7.91 23.59 19.58
N TYR A 156 -7.98 22.42 18.93
CA TYR A 156 -9.26 21.81 18.59
C TYR A 156 -9.93 21.19 19.82
N THR A 157 -11.25 21.39 19.96
CA THR A 157 -12.07 20.76 21.01
C THR A 157 -12.40 19.31 20.64
N GLU A 158 -12.67 18.44 21.63
CA GLU A 158 -13.02 17.03 21.40
C GLU A 158 -14.18 16.84 20.40
N GLU A 159 -15.18 17.72 20.44
CA GLU A 159 -16.31 17.72 19.51
C GLU A 159 -15.91 17.99 18.04
N ARG A 160 -14.80 18.71 17.82
CA ARG A 160 -14.25 19.00 16.50
C ARG A 160 -13.32 17.91 16.00
N ILE A 161 -12.53 17.34 16.91
CA ILE A 161 -11.64 16.21 16.67
C ILE A 161 -12.47 15.01 16.22
N GLY A 162 -13.56 14.74 16.94
CA GLY A 162 -14.38 13.54 16.74
C GLY A 162 -13.61 12.28 17.13
N ARG A 163 -14.31 11.21 17.52
CA ARG A 163 -13.71 9.87 17.45
C ARG A 163 -13.48 9.54 15.97
N LEU A 164 -12.46 8.74 15.66
CA LEU A 164 -12.42 8.03 14.38
C LEU A 164 -13.81 7.40 14.21
N TRP A 165 -14.60 7.90 13.25
CA TRP A 165 -16.00 7.50 13.12
C TRP A 165 -15.97 5.99 12.90
N GLY A 166 -16.63 5.29 13.83
CA GLY A 166 -16.43 3.88 14.10
C GLY A 166 -16.50 3.01 12.85
N ARG A 167 -15.87 1.83 12.91
CA ARG A 167 -15.92 0.81 11.85
C ARG A 167 -17.35 0.74 11.32
N THR A 168 -17.56 1.23 10.10
CA THR A 168 -18.89 1.12 9.47
C THR A 168 -19.20 -0.37 9.27
N ASN A 169 -20.43 -0.70 8.86
CA ASN A 169 -20.78 -2.08 8.43
C ASN A 169 -19.88 -2.60 7.28
N LYS A 170 -19.03 -1.75 6.70
CA LYS A 170 -18.03 -2.07 5.68
C LYS A 170 -16.58 -2.15 6.22
N GLY A 171 -16.37 -2.00 7.53
CA GLY A 171 -15.08 -2.17 8.19
C GLY A 171 -14.09 -1.01 8.06
N PHE A 172 -14.46 0.12 7.45
CA PHE A 172 -13.56 1.26 7.25
C PHE A 172 -13.73 2.35 8.31
N VAL A 173 -12.62 3.07 8.56
CA VAL A 173 -12.53 4.20 9.49
C VAL A 173 -12.81 5.51 8.75
N HIS A 174 -13.63 6.37 9.35
CA HIS A 174 -14.01 7.66 8.79
C HIS A 174 -13.37 8.81 9.61
N VAL A 175 -12.84 9.82 8.92
CA VAL A 175 -12.14 10.96 9.52
C VAL A 175 -12.69 12.27 8.96
N ARG A 176 -12.80 13.33 9.76
CA ARG A 176 -13.29 14.64 9.28
C ARG A 176 -12.24 15.35 8.43
N SER A 177 -12.65 16.19 7.48
CA SER A 177 -11.70 16.89 6.60
C SER A 177 -10.65 17.73 7.34
N LYS A 178 -11.01 18.34 8.48
CA LYS A 178 -10.08 19.13 9.30
C LYS A 178 -8.99 18.29 9.99
N ALA A 179 -9.22 16.98 10.12
CA ALA A 179 -8.27 16.06 10.72
C ALA A 179 -7.22 15.53 9.73
N LEU A 180 -7.44 15.70 8.41
CA LEU A 180 -6.57 15.15 7.37
C LEU A 180 -5.11 15.62 7.47
N GLU A 181 -4.89 16.89 7.79
CA GLU A 181 -3.54 17.47 7.91
C GLU A 181 -2.77 16.96 9.14
N PHE A 182 -3.48 16.35 10.09
CA PHE A 182 -2.92 15.84 11.35
C PHE A 182 -2.72 14.32 11.32
N LEU A 183 -3.19 13.64 10.27
CA LEU A 183 -2.97 12.20 10.12
C LEU A 183 -1.48 11.91 9.93
N PRO A 184 -0.97 10.81 10.53
CA PRO A 184 0.44 10.48 10.48
C PRO A 184 0.87 9.99 9.09
N VAL A 185 2.16 10.13 8.76
CA VAL A 185 2.75 9.37 7.67
C VAL A 185 3.03 7.96 8.18
N LEU A 186 2.59 6.94 7.44
CA LEU A 186 2.94 5.56 7.76
C LEU A 186 4.31 5.26 7.15
N ALA A 187 5.30 4.99 7.98
CA ALA A 187 6.61 4.57 7.54
C ALA A 187 6.73 3.06 7.70
N LEU A 188 6.97 2.34 6.60
CA LEU A 188 7.09 0.88 6.61
C LEU A 188 8.54 0.53 6.29
N THR A 189 9.15 -0.30 7.13
CA THR A 189 10.45 -0.89 6.81
C THR A 189 10.22 -2.19 6.06
N LEU A 190 10.73 -2.27 4.83
CA LEU A 190 10.64 -3.44 3.96
C LEU A 190 11.95 -4.24 3.97
N GLY A 191 11.85 -5.57 3.89
CA GLY A 191 13.00 -6.48 3.96
C GLY A 191 13.57 -6.64 5.37
N GLY A 192 14.81 -7.13 5.49
CA GLY A 192 15.53 -7.27 6.76
C GLY A 192 17.05 -7.18 6.61
N GLY A 193 17.75 -6.89 7.71
CA GLY A 193 19.21 -6.75 7.74
C GLY A 193 19.71 -5.47 7.06
N GLU A 194 20.90 -5.52 6.44
CA GLU A 194 21.58 -4.35 5.84
C GLU A 194 20.85 -3.77 4.61
N ASN A 195 19.91 -4.51 4.04
CA ASN A 195 19.14 -4.11 2.86
C ASN A 195 17.72 -3.62 3.20
N SER A 196 17.48 -3.24 4.46
CA SER A 196 16.17 -2.72 4.87
C SER A 196 15.86 -1.39 4.17
N ILE A 197 14.63 -1.25 3.66
CA ILE A 197 14.20 -0.06 2.95
C ILE A 197 13.06 0.60 3.71
N LEU A 198 13.24 1.85 4.11
CA LEU A 198 12.16 2.64 4.68
C LEU A 198 11.34 3.32 3.58
N ILE A 199 10.06 2.98 3.49
CA ILE A 199 9.10 3.64 2.60
C ILE A 199 8.11 4.49 3.39
N LYS A 200 7.53 5.51 2.77
CA LYS A 200 6.59 6.46 3.40
C LYS A 200 5.27 6.50 2.63
N ILE A 201 4.19 6.24 3.33
CA ILE A 201 2.83 6.30 2.79
C ILE A 201 2.09 7.43 3.48
N HIS A 202 1.99 8.56 2.76
CA HIS A 202 1.36 9.78 3.26
C HIS A 202 -0.17 9.64 3.36
N PRO A 203 -0.84 10.46 4.21
CA PRO A 203 -2.30 10.51 4.29
C PRO A 203 -2.99 10.67 2.93
N LYS A 204 -2.41 11.44 2.01
CA LYS A 204 -2.92 11.55 0.63
C LYS A 204 -3.07 10.20 -0.07
N HIS A 205 -2.22 9.22 0.22
CA HIS A 205 -2.24 7.91 -0.44
C HIS A 205 -3.26 6.95 0.17
N TYR A 206 -3.48 7.01 1.49
CA TYR A 206 -4.37 6.07 2.18
C TYR A 206 -5.71 6.68 2.61
N CYS A 207 -5.99 7.95 2.28
CA CYS A 207 -7.28 8.61 2.55
C CYS A 207 -7.98 9.02 1.26
N THR A 208 -9.31 8.84 1.18
CA THR A 208 -10.12 9.37 0.07
C THR A 208 -11.32 10.13 0.59
N HIS A 209 -11.58 11.30 0.00
CA HIS A 209 -12.72 12.14 0.33
C HIS A 209 -14.05 11.44 0.01
N ILE A 210 -15.01 11.57 0.91
CA ILE A 210 -16.40 11.17 0.73
C ILE A 210 -17.33 12.37 0.90
N VAL A 211 -18.54 12.26 0.36
CA VAL A 211 -19.57 13.29 0.49
C VAL A 211 -19.82 13.59 1.98
N GLY A 212 -19.91 14.88 2.33
CA GLY A 212 -20.16 15.34 3.69
C GLY A 212 -18.94 15.85 4.46
N GLY A 213 -17.81 16.10 3.80
CA GLY A 213 -16.62 16.68 4.44
C GLY A 213 -15.88 15.69 5.35
N CYS A 214 -15.85 14.42 4.93
CA CYS A 214 -15.15 13.34 5.60
C CYS A 214 -14.23 12.62 4.61
N PHE A 215 -13.28 11.86 5.15
CA PHE A 215 -12.36 10.98 4.45
C PHE A 215 -12.54 9.55 4.97
N ILE A 216 -12.37 8.57 4.10
CA ILE A 216 -12.23 7.16 4.48
C ILE A 216 -10.74 6.83 4.53
N LEU A 217 -10.32 6.17 5.60
CA LEU A 217 -8.99 5.58 5.75
C LEU A 217 -8.99 4.17 5.19
N PHE A 218 -8.09 3.90 4.25
CA PHE A 218 -7.89 2.61 3.58
C PHE A 218 -6.76 1.81 4.25
N VAL A 219 -6.73 1.85 5.58
CA VAL A 219 -5.81 1.07 6.42
C VAL A 219 -6.67 0.23 7.35
N GLN A 220 -6.37 -1.05 7.43
CA GLN A 220 -7.10 -1.97 8.30
C GLN A 220 -6.13 -2.82 9.12
N GLU A 221 -6.62 -3.23 10.29
CA GLU A 221 -5.99 -4.24 11.12
C GLU A 221 -6.66 -5.59 10.84
N HIS A 222 -5.92 -6.51 10.23
CA HIS A 222 -6.40 -7.85 9.89
C HIS A 222 -5.24 -8.85 9.98
N MET A 223 -5.54 -10.12 10.29
CA MET A 223 -4.52 -11.18 10.49
C MET A 223 -3.64 -11.46 9.26
N SER A 224 -4.10 -11.09 8.08
CA SER A 224 -3.38 -11.30 6.81
C SER A 224 -2.83 -9.97 6.31
N GLY A 225 -1.53 -9.91 6.05
CA GLY A 225 -0.86 -8.72 5.53
C GLY A 225 -0.99 -8.59 4.01
N TYR A 226 -1.43 -7.43 3.56
CA TYR A 226 -1.36 -7.05 2.14
C TYR A 226 -1.23 -5.54 1.95
N LEU A 227 -0.55 -5.16 0.87
CA LEU A 227 -0.33 -3.79 0.44
C LEU A 227 -1.13 -3.59 -0.85
N GLY A 228 -2.29 -2.94 -0.72
CA GLY A 228 -3.18 -2.65 -1.84
C GLY A 228 -3.08 -1.22 -2.34
N THR A 229 -4.21 -0.69 -2.81
CA THR A 229 -4.30 0.61 -3.51
C THR A 229 -3.48 1.74 -2.87
N PRO A 230 -3.46 1.96 -1.54
CA PRO A 230 -2.63 3.02 -0.97
C PRO A 230 -1.12 2.87 -1.22
N PHE A 231 -0.60 1.65 -1.24
CA PHE A 231 0.80 1.38 -1.55
C PHE A 231 1.10 1.67 -3.02
N PHE A 232 0.25 1.17 -3.93
CA PHE A 232 0.38 1.41 -5.37
C PHE A 232 0.10 2.86 -5.76
N ALA A 233 -0.55 3.65 -4.91
CA ALA A 233 -0.69 5.09 -5.12
C ALA A 233 0.59 5.85 -4.75
N ALA A 234 1.31 5.37 -3.72
CA ALA A 234 2.57 5.96 -3.29
C ALA A 234 3.75 5.59 -4.20
N TYR A 235 3.73 4.36 -4.75
CA TYR A 235 4.87 3.82 -5.50
C TYR A 235 4.44 3.24 -6.85
N SER A 236 5.26 3.48 -7.87
CA SER A 236 5.31 2.66 -9.07
C SER A 236 5.97 1.32 -8.72
N VAL A 237 5.35 0.22 -9.11
CA VAL A 237 5.76 -1.14 -8.71
C VAL A 237 6.04 -1.96 -9.95
N HIS A 238 7.27 -2.48 -10.06
CA HIS A 238 7.66 -3.45 -11.06
C HIS A 238 7.86 -4.82 -10.40
N VAL A 239 7.18 -5.84 -10.93
CA VAL A 239 7.31 -7.23 -10.49
C VAL A 239 7.93 -8.02 -11.64
N ASP A 240 9.06 -8.66 -11.37
CA ASP A 240 9.82 -9.46 -12.34
C ASP A 240 9.97 -10.89 -11.82
N TYR A 241 9.08 -11.77 -12.28
CA TYR A 241 9.09 -13.19 -11.92
C TYR A 241 10.28 -13.94 -12.52
N THR A 242 10.86 -13.45 -13.62
CA THR A 242 12.04 -14.09 -14.22
C THR A 242 13.23 -14.02 -13.27
N ASN A 243 13.39 -12.89 -12.58
CA ASN A 243 14.48 -12.69 -11.62
C ASN A 243 14.02 -12.77 -10.15
N ASN A 244 12.77 -13.11 -9.90
CA ASN A 244 12.14 -13.08 -8.58
C ASN A 244 12.45 -11.80 -7.78
N ARG A 245 12.25 -10.63 -8.42
CA ARG A 245 12.48 -9.32 -7.79
C ARG A 245 11.27 -8.38 -7.90
N THR A 246 11.09 -7.57 -6.86
CA THR A 246 10.21 -6.42 -6.87
C THR A 246 11.06 -5.16 -6.88
N VAL A 247 10.68 -4.17 -7.68
CA VAL A 247 11.32 -2.86 -7.71
C VAL A 247 10.27 -1.79 -7.49
N LEU A 248 10.56 -0.86 -6.57
CA LEU A 248 9.70 0.27 -6.25
C LEU A 248 10.36 1.58 -6.69
N LEU A 249 9.54 2.51 -7.18
CA LEU A 249 9.93 3.88 -7.48
C LEU A 249 8.88 4.83 -6.89
N GLU A 250 9.32 5.81 -6.11
CA GLU A 250 8.43 6.81 -5.51
C GLU A 250 7.82 7.74 -6.59
N ASN A 251 6.54 8.11 -6.43
CA ASN A 251 5.78 8.92 -7.40
C ASN A 251 5.70 10.42 -7.10
#